data_AF-A0A2Z5YSW0-F1
#
_entry.id   AF-A0A2Z5YSW0-F1
#
_cell.length_a   1.000
_cell.length_b   1.000
_cell.length_c   1.000
_cell.angle_alpha   90.00
_cell.angle_beta   90.00
_cell.angle_gamma   90.00
#
_symmetry.space_group_name_H-M   'P 1'
#
loop_
_entity.id
_entity.type
_entity.pdbx_description
1 polymer ?
#
loop_
_entity_poly.entity_id
_entity_poly.type
_entity_poly.pdbx_seq_one_letter_code
_entity_poly.pdbx_strand_id
1 'polypeptide(L)'
;MLSISPSGSFAKGTANRSGTDIDLFISLHEDTPETLKDICGSLFNAIAGAGYAPKRQNVSINATIGGFDVDLVPGKRQTAWTTDHSLYRRKADTWTKTNVTTHINTVVMAGHQRESRLLKLWRNQKRLEFPSFYLELTVIAALHGRQSQDLAQNVVKVLEYLRDRFAAARVVDPANGNNVISDDLTDTEKQAVRRLAEAALSGNWSGFVQ
;
A
#
# COMPACT_ATOMS: atom_id res chain seq x y z
N MET A 1 14.70 -13.94 14.72
CA MET A 1 13.79 -13.65 13.57
C MET A 1 12.62 -14.61 13.63
N LEU A 2 11.39 -14.14 13.38
CA LEU A 2 10.19 -14.98 13.38
C LEU A 2 9.84 -15.50 11.98
N SER A 3 9.78 -14.60 10.99
CA SER A 3 9.44 -14.96 9.61
C SER A 3 9.88 -13.88 8.62
N ILE A 4 9.94 -14.29 7.34
CA ILE A 4 9.97 -13.38 6.19
C ILE A 4 8.79 -13.79 5.30
N SER A 5 7.93 -12.85 4.95
CA SER A 5 6.74 -13.14 4.15
C SER A 5 6.49 -12.06 3.10
N PRO A 6 5.93 -12.42 1.94
CA PRO A 6 5.42 -11.44 0.99
C PRO A 6 4.40 -10.52 1.66
N SER A 7 4.40 -9.26 1.27
CA SER A 7 3.47 -8.24 1.74
C SER A 7 3.03 -7.34 0.58
N GLY A 8 2.52 -6.15 0.90
CA GLY A 8 2.17 -5.15 -0.11
C GLY A 8 1.22 -5.64 -1.20
N SER A 9 1.41 -5.14 -2.41
CA SER A 9 0.50 -5.39 -3.54
C SER A 9 0.48 -6.86 -3.96
N PHE A 10 1.61 -7.55 -3.83
CA PHE A 10 1.74 -8.95 -4.24
C PHE A 10 0.89 -9.86 -3.34
N ALA A 11 1.05 -9.74 -2.02
CA ALA A 11 0.30 -10.54 -1.05
C ALA A 11 -1.22 -10.26 -1.09
N LYS A 12 -1.62 -9.05 -1.47
CA LYS A 12 -3.02 -8.64 -1.61
C LYS A 12 -3.68 -9.08 -2.94
N GLY A 13 -2.88 -9.55 -3.91
CA GLY A 13 -3.36 -9.88 -5.25
C GLY A 13 -3.69 -8.66 -6.13
N THR A 14 -3.16 -7.48 -5.79
CA THR A 14 -3.43 -6.20 -6.48
C THR A 14 -2.23 -5.68 -7.27
N ALA A 15 -1.18 -6.48 -7.42
CA ALA A 15 0.01 -6.17 -8.21
C ALA A 15 -0.28 -6.19 -9.73
N ASN A 16 0.39 -5.29 -10.47
CA ASN A 16 0.42 -5.26 -11.94
C ASN A 16 1.87 -5.35 -12.40
N ARG A 17 2.15 -6.16 -13.43
CA ARG A 17 3.52 -6.42 -13.92
C ARG A 17 4.34 -5.14 -14.21
N SER A 18 3.68 -4.09 -14.66
CA SER A 18 4.30 -2.83 -15.09
C SER A 18 4.83 -1.93 -13.96
N GLY A 19 4.75 -2.35 -12.68
CA GLY A 19 5.23 -1.53 -11.57
C GLY A 19 5.16 -2.23 -10.22
N THR A 20 5.61 -3.48 -10.14
CA THR A 20 5.63 -4.21 -8.87
C THR A 20 7.05 -4.25 -8.31
N ASP A 21 7.25 -3.50 -7.23
CA ASP A 21 8.32 -3.77 -6.27
C ASP A 21 7.92 -5.00 -5.44
N ILE A 22 8.86 -5.88 -5.11
CA ILE A 22 8.59 -7.04 -4.27
C ILE A 22 8.68 -6.58 -2.81
N ASP A 23 7.54 -6.45 -2.15
CA ASP A 23 7.48 -6.11 -0.73
C ASP A 23 7.66 -7.35 0.16
N LEU A 24 8.74 -7.42 0.93
CA LEU A 24 8.99 -8.47 1.92
C LEU A 24 8.96 -7.90 3.34
N PHE A 25 8.05 -8.45 4.16
CA PHE A 25 7.98 -8.11 5.56
C PHE A 25 8.84 -9.06 6.39
N ILE A 26 9.72 -8.51 7.22
CA ILE A 26 10.59 -9.27 8.12
C ILE A 26 10.07 -9.10 9.54
N SER A 27 9.48 -10.15 10.08
CA SER A 27 8.93 -10.18 11.43
C SER A 27 10.01 -10.58 12.43
N LEU A 28 10.26 -9.75 13.44
CA LEU A 28 11.19 -9.99 14.54
C LEU A 28 10.45 -10.22 15.85
N HIS A 29 11.08 -10.96 16.76
CA HIS A 29 10.54 -11.26 18.09
C HIS A 29 10.44 -9.98 18.94
N GLU A 30 9.45 -9.90 19.80
CA GLU A 30 9.24 -8.81 20.77
C GLU A 30 10.44 -8.64 21.71
N ASP A 31 11.17 -9.71 21.99
CA ASP A 31 12.35 -9.73 22.86
C ASP A 31 13.66 -9.41 22.11
N THR A 32 13.61 -9.08 20.81
CA THR A 32 14.80 -8.65 20.06
C THR A 32 15.42 -7.43 20.75
N PRO A 33 16.64 -7.50 21.32
CA PRO A 33 17.15 -6.47 22.22
C PRO A 33 17.45 -5.14 21.52
N GLU A 34 17.74 -5.18 20.22
CA GLU A 34 18.05 -4.02 19.40
C GLU A 34 16.86 -3.05 19.30
N THR A 35 17.17 -1.75 19.20
CA THR A 35 16.16 -0.74 18.90
C THR A 35 15.68 -0.89 17.45
N LEU A 36 14.51 -0.33 17.12
CA LEU A 36 13.99 -0.34 15.74
C LEU A 36 14.98 0.31 14.74
N LYS A 37 15.69 1.34 15.19
CA LYS A 37 16.72 2.04 14.41
C LYS A 37 17.93 1.15 14.16
N ASP A 38 18.40 0.45 15.19
CA ASP A 38 19.51 -0.50 15.09
C ASP A 38 19.15 -1.70 14.20
N ILE A 39 17.92 -2.21 14.31
CA ILE A 39 17.38 -3.25 13.42
C ILE A 39 17.49 -2.81 11.95
N CYS A 40 17.02 -1.60 11.61
CA CYS A 40 17.17 -1.04 10.27
C CYS A 40 18.64 -0.79 9.89
N GLY A 41 19.48 -0.42 10.85
CA GLY A 41 20.93 -0.26 10.67
C GLY A 41 21.58 -1.57 10.24
N SER A 42 21.37 -2.61 11.03
CA SER A 42 21.91 -3.96 10.85
C SER A 42 21.40 -4.62 9.57
N LEU A 43 20.11 -4.50 9.24
CA LEU A 43 19.57 -5.03 7.99
C LEU A 43 20.23 -4.38 6.76
N PHE A 44 20.42 -3.05 6.79
CA PHE A 44 21.08 -2.34 5.70
C PHE A 44 22.53 -2.82 5.52
N ASN A 45 23.27 -2.95 6.62
CA ASN A 45 24.64 -3.41 6.59
C ASN A 45 24.74 -4.87 6.11
N ALA A 46 23.79 -5.73 6.49
CA ALA A 46 23.73 -7.11 6.02
C ALA A 46 23.50 -7.19 4.51
N ILE A 47 22.57 -6.39 3.97
CA ILE A 47 22.31 -6.33 2.52
C ILE A 47 23.53 -5.78 1.76
N ALA A 48 24.17 -4.73 2.27
CA ALA A 48 25.39 -4.17 1.68
C ALA A 48 26.55 -5.18 1.72
N GLY A 49 26.74 -5.86 2.85
CA GLY A 49 27.76 -6.89 3.03
C GLY A 49 27.56 -8.11 2.14
N ALA A 50 26.32 -8.38 1.72
CA ALA A 50 25.99 -9.39 0.72
C ALA A 50 26.26 -8.95 -0.74
N GLY A 51 26.82 -7.75 -0.96
CA GLY A 51 27.21 -7.25 -2.27
C GLY A 51 26.14 -6.46 -3.02
N TYR A 52 25.00 -6.16 -2.40
CA TYR A 52 23.97 -5.31 -2.98
C TYR A 52 24.21 -3.84 -2.66
N ALA A 53 23.52 -2.95 -3.38
CA ALA A 53 23.53 -1.51 -3.14
C ALA A 53 22.21 -1.05 -2.49
N PRO A 54 22.02 -1.25 -1.16
CA PRO A 54 20.77 -0.92 -0.52
C PRO A 54 20.54 0.59 -0.40
N LYS A 55 19.28 1.00 -0.44
CA LYS A 55 18.82 2.37 -0.23
C LYS A 55 17.84 2.42 0.94
N ARG A 56 18.11 3.30 1.92
CA ARG A 56 17.19 3.53 3.04
C ARG A 56 15.98 4.32 2.57
N GLN A 57 14.79 3.81 2.84
CA GLN A 57 13.53 4.53 2.71
C GLN A 57 13.03 4.95 4.12
N ASN A 58 11.76 5.39 4.23
CA ASN A 58 11.22 5.84 5.51
C ASN A 58 11.00 4.69 6.50
N VAL A 59 10.44 3.57 6.03
CA VAL A 59 10.08 2.41 6.87
C VAL A 59 10.71 1.10 6.38
N SER A 60 11.49 1.16 5.31
CA SER A 60 11.99 0.00 4.57
C SER A 60 13.42 0.25 4.06
N ILE A 61 14.04 -0.83 3.56
CA ILE A 61 15.29 -0.79 2.83
C ILE A 61 15.05 -1.42 1.47
N ASN A 62 15.30 -0.64 0.43
CA ASN A 62 15.18 -1.08 -0.94
C ASN A 62 16.52 -1.65 -1.43
N ALA A 63 16.49 -2.71 -2.23
CA ALA A 63 17.63 -3.18 -3.00
C ALA A 63 17.18 -3.88 -4.28
N THR A 64 17.96 -3.76 -5.35
CA THR A 64 17.74 -4.53 -6.56
C THR A 64 18.38 -5.92 -6.42
N ILE A 65 17.56 -6.97 -6.45
CA ILE A 65 17.98 -8.37 -6.25
C ILE A 65 17.46 -9.20 -7.42
N GLY A 66 18.36 -9.82 -8.19
CA GLY A 66 17.97 -10.63 -9.35
C GLY A 66 17.23 -9.85 -10.44
N GLY A 67 17.48 -8.54 -10.55
CA GLY A 67 16.79 -7.64 -11.50
C GLY A 67 15.43 -7.12 -11.03
N PHE A 68 15.00 -7.45 -9.81
CA PHE A 68 13.78 -6.94 -9.21
C PHE A 68 14.11 -5.92 -8.12
N ASP A 69 13.33 -4.85 -8.04
CA ASP A 69 13.38 -3.94 -6.90
C ASP A 69 12.61 -4.58 -5.72
N VAL A 70 13.30 -4.77 -4.61
CA VAL A 70 12.78 -5.46 -3.42
C VAL A 70 12.80 -4.50 -2.24
N ASP A 71 11.64 -4.28 -1.63
CA ASP A 71 11.48 -3.51 -0.41
C ASP A 71 11.40 -4.42 0.81
N LEU A 72 12.42 -4.33 1.67
CA LEU A 72 12.51 -5.10 2.92
C LEU A 72 12.04 -4.23 4.09
N VAL A 73 10.97 -4.66 4.75
CA VAL A 73 10.33 -3.93 5.84
C VAL A 73 10.56 -4.67 7.16
N PRO A 74 11.55 -4.29 7.98
CA PRO A 74 11.74 -4.92 9.28
C PRO A 74 10.72 -4.37 10.29
N GLY A 75 10.00 -5.28 10.95
CA GLY A 75 9.09 -4.95 12.03
C GLY A 75 9.34 -5.80 13.26
N LYS A 76 9.33 -5.16 14.43
CA LYS A 76 9.43 -5.85 15.73
C LYS A 76 8.02 -6.09 16.27
N ARG A 77 7.67 -7.34 16.55
CA ARG A 77 6.36 -7.70 17.11
C ARG A 77 6.18 -6.99 18.45
N GLN A 78 4.98 -6.47 18.73
CA GLN A 78 4.76 -5.70 19.97
C GLN A 78 4.65 -6.61 21.19
N THR A 79 3.94 -7.74 21.08
CA THR A 79 3.83 -8.76 22.14
C THR A 79 3.61 -10.15 21.53
N ALA A 80 3.80 -11.21 22.31
CA ALA A 80 3.52 -12.59 21.91
C ALA A 80 2.06 -12.82 21.46
N TRP A 81 1.12 -11.99 21.90
CA TRP A 81 -0.32 -12.18 21.79
C TRP A 81 -0.96 -11.45 20.61
N THR A 82 -0.16 -10.73 19.82
CA THR A 82 -0.64 -9.92 18.70
C THR A 82 0.18 -10.16 17.44
N THR A 83 -0.40 -9.78 16.32
CA THR A 83 0.30 -9.67 15.02
C THR A 83 0.64 -8.22 14.69
N ASP A 84 0.50 -7.30 15.65
CA ASP A 84 0.94 -5.91 15.52
C ASP A 84 2.46 -5.83 15.65
N HIS A 85 3.03 -4.96 14.81
CA HIS A 85 4.46 -4.66 14.79
C HIS A 85 4.71 -3.18 14.93
N SER A 86 5.86 -2.85 15.51
CA SER A 86 6.43 -1.51 15.47
C SER A 86 7.45 -1.43 14.33
N LEU A 87 7.32 -0.40 13.49
CA LEU A 87 8.27 -0.05 12.43
C LEU A 87 9.03 1.22 12.79
N TYR A 88 10.30 1.30 12.40
CA TYR A 88 11.04 2.56 12.47
C TYR A 88 10.59 3.52 11.36
N ARG A 89 10.33 4.78 11.71
CA ARG A 89 10.08 5.89 10.78
C ARG A 89 11.30 6.79 10.72
N ARG A 90 12.20 6.51 9.76
CA ARG A 90 13.48 7.21 9.61
C ARG A 90 13.35 8.72 9.49
N LYS A 91 12.40 9.22 8.70
CA LYS A 91 12.27 10.67 8.45
C LYS A 91 11.92 11.47 9.72
N ALA A 92 11.20 10.85 10.65
CA ALA A 92 10.74 11.48 11.89
C ALA A 92 11.49 10.96 13.14
N ASP A 93 12.49 10.10 12.95
CA ASP A 93 13.25 9.39 14.00
C ASP A 93 12.36 8.83 15.13
N THR A 94 11.25 8.17 14.75
CA THR A 94 10.26 7.64 15.69
C THR A 94 9.77 6.27 15.21
N TRP A 95 8.67 5.77 15.77
CA TRP A 95 8.05 4.51 15.36
C TRP A 95 6.60 4.69 14.89
N THR A 96 6.07 3.69 14.19
CA THR A 96 4.63 3.56 13.93
C THR A 96 4.18 2.13 14.09
N LYS A 97 2.94 1.95 14.52
CA LYS A 97 2.28 0.65 14.52
C LYS A 97 1.89 0.25 13.10
N THR A 98 2.00 -1.03 12.79
CA THR A 98 1.45 -1.66 11.58
C THR A 98 0.92 -3.05 11.90
N ASN A 99 0.08 -3.58 11.02
CA ASN A 99 -0.30 -4.99 11.01
C ASN A 99 -0.50 -5.44 9.56
N VAL A 100 0.52 -6.09 9.00
CA VAL A 100 0.53 -6.53 7.60
C VAL A 100 -0.56 -7.57 7.34
N THR A 101 -0.83 -8.44 8.30
CA THR A 101 -1.91 -9.43 8.21
C THR A 101 -3.27 -8.75 8.10
N THR A 102 -3.53 -7.74 8.94
CA THR A 102 -4.76 -6.93 8.86
C THR A 102 -4.88 -6.26 7.50
N HIS A 103 -3.82 -5.62 7.00
CA HIS A 103 -3.83 -4.97 5.68
C HIS A 103 -4.14 -5.95 4.54
N ILE A 104 -3.51 -7.14 4.56
CA ILE A 104 -3.77 -8.18 3.56
C ILE A 104 -5.23 -8.64 3.66
N ASN A 105 -5.69 -9.01 4.87
CA ASN A 105 -7.04 -9.51 5.07
C ASN A 105 -8.10 -8.49 4.68
N THR A 106 -7.92 -7.21 5.02
CA THR A 106 -8.86 -6.14 4.64
C THR A 106 -9.05 -6.09 3.12
N VAL A 107 -7.96 -6.14 2.35
CA VAL A 107 -8.03 -6.05 0.88
C VAL A 107 -8.50 -7.37 0.27
N VAL A 108 -8.00 -8.51 0.76
CA VAL A 108 -8.31 -9.82 0.23
C VAL A 108 -9.78 -10.17 0.43
N MET A 109 -10.29 -9.99 1.65
CA MET A 109 -11.67 -10.33 2.00
C MET A 109 -12.70 -9.39 1.35
N ALA A 110 -12.32 -8.18 0.96
CA ALA A 110 -13.19 -7.29 0.20
C ALA A 110 -13.42 -7.76 -1.25
N GLY A 111 -12.53 -8.58 -1.82
CA GLY A 111 -12.77 -9.27 -3.10
C GLY A 111 -12.73 -8.37 -4.36
N HIS A 112 -12.17 -7.17 -4.28
CA HIS A 112 -12.13 -6.19 -5.38
C HIS A 112 -10.75 -6.07 -6.05
N GLN A 113 -10.01 -7.17 -6.18
CA GLN A 113 -8.64 -7.16 -6.70
C GLN A 113 -8.58 -6.83 -8.20
N ARG A 114 -9.60 -7.19 -8.98
CA ARG A 114 -9.65 -6.87 -10.43
C ARG A 114 -9.86 -5.38 -10.64
N GLU A 115 -10.80 -4.80 -9.92
CA GLU A 115 -11.08 -3.36 -9.88
C GLU A 115 -9.85 -2.59 -9.43
N SER A 116 -9.25 -2.99 -8.31
CA SER A 116 -8.04 -2.35 -7.77
C SER A 116 -6.88 -2.35 -8.77
N ARG A 117 -6.67 -3.47 -9.48
CA ARG A 117 -5.63 -3.54 -10.52
C ARG A 117 -5.90 -2.59 -11.68
N LEU A 118 -7.13 -2.54 -12.20
CA LEU A 118 -7.49 -1.61 -13.27
C LEU A 118 -7.34 -0.15 -12.85
N LEU A 119 -7.80 0.20 -11.65
CA LEU A 119 -7.69 1.57 -11.14
C LEU A 119 -6.23 1.97 -10.88
N LYS A 120 -5.35 1.03 -10.49
CA LYS A 120 -3.89 1.28 -10.40
C LYS A 120 -3.27 1.54 -11.76
N LEU A 121 -3.68 0.84 -12.83
CA LEU A 121 -3.21 1.10 -14.19
C LEU A 121 -3.67 2.49 -14.67
N TRP A 122 -4.96 2.80 -14.49
CA TRP A 122 -5.53 4.11 -14.80
C TRP A 122 -4.78 5.23 -14.06
N ARG A 123 -4.58 5.09 -12.74
CA ARG A 123 -3.79 6.02 -11.92
C ARG A 123 -2.41 6.26 -12.52
N ASN A 124 -1.69 5.18 -12.87
CA ASN A 124 -0.35 5.28 -13.43
C ASN A 124 -0.34 6.00 -14.77
N GLN A 125 -1.26 5.66 -15.68
CA GLN A 125 -1.38 6.30 -16.99
C GLN A 125 -1.68 7.80 -16.87
N LYS A 126 -2.47 8.18 -15.86
CA LYS A 126 -2.78 9.59 -15.56
C LYS A 126 -1.73 10.27 -14.68
N ARG A 127 -0.66 9.57 -14.29
CA ARG A 127 0.44 10.09 -13.45
C ARG A 127 -0.07 10.70 -12.14
N LEU A 128 -1.03 10.02 -11.52
CA LEU A 128 -1.59 10.42 -10.23
C LEU A 128 -0.73 9.90 -9.08
N GLU A 129 -0.27 10.80 -8.21
CA GLU A 129 0.36 10.49 -6.93
C GLU A 129 -0.72 10.03 -5.94
N PHE A 130 -1.17 8.78 -6.09
CA PHE A 130 -2.20 8.17 -5.27
C PHE A 130 -1.68 6.83 -4.71
N PRO A 131 -1.31 6.75 -3.41
CA PRO A 131 -0.72 5.57 -2.81
C PRO A 131 -1.58 4.32 -3.02
N SER A 132 -0.93 3.20 -3.35
CA SER A 132 -1.62 1.96 -3.72
C SER A 132 -2.58 1.46 -2.63
N PHE A 133 -2.18 1.52 -1.36
CA PHE A 133 -3.06 1.08 -0.28
C PHE A 133 -4.25 2.02 -0.07
N TYR A 134 -4.07 3.33 -0.22
CA TYR A 134 -5.18 4.27 -0.15
C TYR A 134 -6.17 4.06 -1.31
N LEU A 135 -5.67 3.79 -2.52
CA LEU A 135 -6.52 3.44 -3.66
C LEU A 135 -7.30 2.14 -3.40
N GLU A 136 -6.66 1.11 -2.85
CA GLU A 136 -7.33 -0.14 -2.45
C GLU A 136 -8.47 0.12 -1.46
N LEU A 137 -8.21 0.86 -0.37
CA LEU A 137 -9.25 1.21 0.62
C LEU A 137 -10.38 2.05 0.01
N THR A 138 -10.06 2.92 -0.95
CA THR A 138 -11.05 3.73 -1.67
C THR A 138 -11.96 2.86 -2.54
N VAL A 139 -11.41 1.86 -3.23
CA VAL A 139 -12.19 0.89 -4.00
C VAL A 139 -13.14 0.10 -3.08
N ILE A 140 -12.65 -0.35 -1.92
CA ILE A 140 -13.46 -1.05 -0.92
C ILE A 140 -14.62 -0.17 -0.44
N ALA A 141 -14.33 1.10 -0.12
CA ALA A 141 -15.37 2.04 0.31
C ALA A 141 -16.41 2.32 -0.78
N ALA A 142 -15.98 2.47 -2.04
CA ALA A 142 -16.87 2.76 -3.16
C ALA A 142 -17.80 1.60 -3.52
N LEU A 143 -17.35 0.37 -3.29
CA LEU A 143 -18.06 -0.87 -3.63
C LEU A 143 -18.69 -1.56 -2.42
N HIS A 144 -18.65 -0.94 -1.24
CA HIS A 144 -19.22 -1.50 -0.03
C HIS A 144 -20.69 -1.90 -0.21
N GLY A 145 -21.02 -3.16 0.11
CA GLY A 145 -22.37 -3.70 -0.03
C GLY A 145 -22.81 -4.01 -1.46
N ARG A 146 -21.95 -3.81 -2.47
CA ARG A 146 -22.27 -4.09 -3.87
C ARG A 146 -22.11 -5.59 -4.16
N GLN A 147 -23.12 -6.18 -4.79
CA GLN A 147 -23.14 -7.59 -5.17
C GLN A 147 -22.80 -7.85 -6.65
N SER A 148 -22.72 -6.80 -7.48
CA SER A 148 -22.42 -6.94 -8.91
C SER A 148 -21.00 -7.48 -9.12
N GLN A 149 -20.90 -8.54 -9.91
CA GLN A 149 -19.61 -9.09 -10.35
C GLN A 149 -19.12 -8.47 -11.67
N ASP A 150 -19.88 -7.52 -12.23
CA ASP A 150 -19.52 -6.84 -13.47
C ASP A 150 -18.40 -5.82 -13.23
N LEU A 151 -17.22 -6.14 -13.78
CA LEU A 151 -16.01 -5.36 -13.59
C LEU A 151 -16.14 -3.93 -14.13
N ALA A 152 -16.78 -3.75 -15.29
CA ALA A 152 -16.90 -2.44 -15.93
C ALA A 152 -17.82 -1.52 -15.12
N GLN A 153 -18.98 -2.02 -14.70
CA GLN A 153 -19.91 -1.29 -13.84
C GLN A 153 -19.30 -0.98 -12.47
N ASN A 154 -18.51 -1.89 -11.91
CA ASN A 154 -17.81 -1.66 -10.65
C ASN A 154 -16.76 -0.55 -10.79
N VAL A 155 -15.98 -0.56 -11.87
CA VAL A 155 -15.02 0.53 -12.16
C VAL A 155 -15.74 1.87 -12.33
N VAL A 156 -16.84 1.92 -13.08
CA VAL A 156 -17.68 3.14 -13.18
C VAL A 156 -18.13 3.59 -11.79
N LYS A 157 -18.56 2.66 -10.93
CA LYS A 157 -18.99 2.99 -9.58
C LYS A 157 -17.86 3.59 -8.72
N VAL A 158 -16.65 3.06 -8.86
CA VAL A 158 -15.47 3.64 -8.20
C VAL A 158 -15.19 5.06 -8.73
N LEU A 159 -15.26 5.28 -10.04
CA LEU A 159 -15.06 6.61 -10.62
C LEU A 159 -16.12 7.62 -10.16
N GLU A 160 -17.38 7.22 -10.04
CA GLU A 160 -18.44 8.05 -9.44
C GLU A 160 -18.10 8.42 -7.99
N TYR A 161 -17.62 7.46 -7.19
CA TYR A 161 -17.18 7.73 -5.82
C TYR A 161 -16.01 8.72 -5.78
N LEU A 162 -15.03 8.54 -6.67
CA LEU A 162 -13.89 9.47 -6.82
C LEU A 162 -14.34 10.88 -7.20
N ARG A 163 -15.37 11.00 -8.07
CA ARG A 163 -15.94 12.29 -8.47
C ARG A 163 -16.71 12.97 -7.33
N ASP A 164 -17.50 12.21 -6.58
CA ASP A 164 -18.56 12.77 -5.73
C ASP A 164 -18.20 12.82 -4.24
N ARG A 165 -17.43 11.85 -3.74
CA ARG A 165 -17.25 11.63 -2.29
C ARG A 165 -15.80 11.64 -1.84
N PHE A 166 -14.88 11.20 -2.69
CA PHE A 166 -13.49 10.93 -2.32
C PHE A 166 -12.78 12.10 -1.65
N ALA A 167 -12.92 13.33 -2.18
CA ALA A 167 -12.21 14.49 -1.65
C ALA A 167 -12.57 14.80 -0.18
N ALA A 168 -13.79 14.50 0.24
CA ALA A 168 -14.26 14.70 1.61
C ALA A 168 -14.19 13.41 2.47
N ALA A 169 -13.90 12.27 1.87
CA ALA A 169 -13.92 10.98 2.56
C ALA A 169 -12.70 10.85 3.47
N ARG A 170 -12.96 10.64 4.76
CA ARG A 170 -11.94 10.30 5.73
C ARG A 170 -11.67 8.80 5.70
N VAL A 171 -10.40 8.41 5.51
CA VAL A 171 -9.97 7.00 5.50
C VAL A 171 -8.95 6.77 6.61
N VAL A 172 -9.26 5.84 7.50
CA VAL A 172 -8.41 5.42 8.63
C VAL A 172 -7.71 4.12 8.26
N ASP A 173 -6.46 3.97 8.67
CA ASP A 173 -5.74 2.70 8.55
C ASP A 173 -6.40 1.62 9.42
N PRO A 174 -6.86 0.49 8.85
CA PRO A 174 -7.50 -0.58 9.63
C PRO A 174 -6.57 -1.22 10.67
N ALA A 175 -5.25 -1.10 10.52
CA ALA A 175 -4.29 -1.60 11.49
C ALA A 175 -3.86 -0.57 12.53
N ASN A 176 -4.12 0.72 12.31
CA ASN A 176 -3.65 1.80 13.18
C ASN A 176 -4.61 2.99 13.16
N GLY A 177 -5.53 3.04 14.13
CA GLY A 177 -6.56 4.09 14.21
C GLY A 177 -6.03 5.53 14.30
N ASN A 178 -4.78 5.71 14.72
CA ASN A 178 -4.11 7.02 14.75
C ASN A 178 -3.54 7.45 13.39
N ASN A 179 -3.51 6.53 12.41
CA ASN A 179 -3.01 6.79 11.07
C ASN A 179 -4.19 7.08 10.13
N VAL A 180 -4.25 8.31 9.62
CA VAL A 180 -5.28 8.76 8.68
C VAL A 180 -4.72 8.69 7.27
N ILE A 181 -4.98 7.58 6.58
CA ILE A 181 -4.49 7.35 5.23
C ILE A 181 -4.95 8.43 4.23
N SER A 182 -6.13 9.03 4.47
CA SER A 182 -6.59 10.13 3.63
C SER A 182 -5.75 11.41 3.71
N ASP A 183 -4.84 11.52 4.68
CA ASP A 183 -3.94 12.66 4.82
C ASP A 183 -2.66 12.49 3.97
N ASP A 184 -2.48 11.32 3.34
CA ASP A 184 -1.37 11.06 2.40
C ASP A 184 -1.52 11.83 1.08
N LEU A 185 -2.69 12.43 0.82
CA LEU A 185 -2.92 13.33 -0.31
C LEU A 185 -3.32 14.72 0.21
N THR A 186 -2.71 15.74 -0.39
CA THR A 186 -3.16 17.12 -0.28
C THR A 186 -4.52 17.32 -0.95
N ASP A 187 -5.22 18.40 -0.58
CA ASP A 187 -6.49 18.75 -1.23
C ASP A 187 -6.34 18.94 -2.74
N THR A 188 -5.23 19.53 -3.19
CA THR A 188 -4.93 19.69 -4.62
C THR A 188 -4.84 18.35 -5.34
N GLU A 189 -4.15 17.37 -4.75
CA GLU A 189 -4.05 16.02 -5.31
C GLU A 189 -5.42 15.33 -5.33
N LYS A 190 -6.21 15.46 -4.25
CA LYS A 190 -7.60 14.93 -4.23
C LYS A 190 -8.47 15.54 -5.33
N GLN A 191 -8.36 16.85 -5.58
CA GLN A 191 -9.08 17.50 -6.68
C GLN A 191 -8.57 17.07 -8.06
N ALA A 192 -7.28 16.73 -8.20
CA ALA A 192 -6.77 16.14 -9.43
C ALA A 192 -7.37 14.76 -9.71
N VAL A 193 -7.44 13.89 -8.70
CA VAL A 193 -8.12 12.58 -8.81
C VAL A 193 -9.58 12.75 -9.23
N ARG A 194 -10.30 13.66 -8.57
CA ARG A 194 -11.71 13.98 -8.88
C ARG A 194 -11.91 14.37 -10.34
N ARG A 195 -11.15 15.36 -10.83
CA ARG A 195 -11.26 15.86 -12.22
C ARG A 195 -10.97 14.78 -13.25
N LEU A 196 -9.96 13.94 -13.00
CA LEU A 196 -9.61 12.86 -13.91
C LEU A 196 -10.67 11.73 -13.89
N ALA A 197 -11.31 11.48 -12.75
CA ALA A 197 -12.43 10.54 -12.68
C ALA A 197 -13.64 11.06 -13.48
N GLU A 198 -13.95 12.36 -13.39
CA GLU A 198 -15.00 13.00 -14.20
C GLU A 198 -14.71 12.92 -15.72
N ALA A 199 -13.46 13.17 -16.12
CA ALA A 199 -13.03 12.99 -17.50
C ALA A 199 -13.14 11.53 -17.97
N ALA A 200 -12.84 10.56 -17.09
CA ALA A 200 -12.98 9.15 -17.43
C ALA A 200 -14.44 8.73 -17.60
N LEU A 201 -15.35 9.24 -16.75
CA LEU A 201 -16.79 8.96 -16.83
C LEU A 201 -17.46 9.54 -18.08
N SER A 202 -16.96 10.67 -18.59
CA SER A 202 -17.45 11.29 -19.83
C SER A 202 -16.77 10.75 -21.10
N GLY A 203 -15.73 9.94 -20.94
CA GLY A 203 -14.94 9.37 -22.03
C GLY A 203 -15.43 8.01 -22.52
N ASN A 204 -14.57 7.33 -23.30
CA ASN A 204 -14.81 5.98 -23.79
C ASN A 204 -13.88 4.95 -23.11
N TRP A 205 -14.30 3.69 -23.09
CA TRP A 205 -13.54 2.59 -22.49
C TRP A 205 -12.18 2.36 -23.15
N SER A 206 -12.05 2.62 -24.46
CA SER A 206 -10.78 2.49 -25.20
C SER A 206 -9.68 3.45 -24.72
N GLY A 207 -10.04 4.54 -24.02
CA GLY A 207 -9.11 5.49 -23.44
C GLY A 207 -8.85 5.31 -21.94
N PHE A 208 -9.47 4.30 -21.30
CA PHE A 208 -9.45 4.17 -19.85
C PHE A 208 -8.12 3.61 -19.32
N VAL A 209 -7.66 2.49 -19.89
CA VAL A 209 -6.33 1.91 -19.66
C VAL A 209 -5.76 1.52 -21.02
N GLN A 210 -4.54 1.97 -21.32
CA GLN A 210 -3.81 1.67 -22.56
C GLN A 210 -2.48 1.00 -22.26
#